data_AF-A0A561E3W9-F1
#
_entry.id   AF-A0A561E3W9-F1
#
_cell.length_a   1.000
_cell.length_b   1.000
_cell.length_c   1.000
_cell.angle_alpha   90.00
_cell.angle_beta   90.00
_cell.angle_gamma   90.00
#
_symmetry.space_group_name_H-M   'P 1'
#
loop_
_entity.id
_entity.type
_entity.pdbx_description
1 polymer ?
#
loop_
_entity_poly.entity_id
_entity_poly.type
_entity_poly.pdbx_seq_one_letter_code
_entity_poly.pdbx_strand_id
1 'polypeptide(L)'
;MRLSNPEHPGRVIPVLSPVPDTPVLSERLTGLVGDSRSERTRRAYAADWRRWEAWCAQQGTSSLPAAPIQVAEYVAQYGTTVEHGRSKPHAAATLQRWVAAIDAVHRAHRLPPPGADEVVRNALAGARRRQAPARQTAMPGQAQPLSLPDLRLMLTATASTTWPRGVIATRDTALLLAGFVGGRRRSELVDARIADFSWHAHDGFHWVIPVSKTDQEGHGHTVVLPRGQHTLTCTACALTRWIQLRATLAAAAAAPPGHDDTFMAQSTGSAQTLVDT
;
A
#
# COMPACT_ATOMS: atom_id res chain seq x y z
N MET A 1 -21.69 -46.43 52.63
CA MET A 1 -21.80 -47.03 51.29
C MET A 1 -21.09 -46.11 50.30
N ARG A 2 -19.75 -46.26 50.17
CA ARG A 2 -18.90 -45.48 49.25
C ARG A 2 -18.65 -46.35 48.03
N LEU A 3 -18.98 -45.86 46.83
CA LEU A 3 -18.72 -46.56 45.58
C LEU A 3 -17.28 -46.26 45.16
N SER A 4 -16.44 -47.30 45.13
CA SER A 4 -15.08 -47.27 44.58
C SER A 4 -15.16 -47.24 43.05
N ASN A 5 -14.49 -46.27 42.43
CA ASN A 5 -14.33 -46.20 40.98
C ASN A 5 -13.07 -47.00 40.57
N PRO A 6 -13.13 -47.95 39.62
CA PRO A 6 -11.95 -48.71 39.20
C PRO A 6 -11.03 -47.86 38.32
N GLU A 7 -9.72 -47.93 38.60
CA GLU A 7 -8.66 -47.26 37.85
C GLU A 7 -8.61 -47.74 36.39
N HIS A 8 -8.54 -46.79 35.46
CA HIS A 8 -8.30 -47.07 34.03
C HIS A 8 -6.79 -47.15 33.79
N PRO A 9 -6.26 -48.26 33.23
CA PRO A 9 -4.85 -48.35 32.89
C PRO A 9 -4.49 -47.35 31.77
N GLY A 10 -3.41 -46.59 32.00
CA GLY A 10 -2.95 -45.53 31.13
C GLY A 10 -2.71 -45.99 29.69
N ARG A 11 -3.46 -45.41 28.76
CA ARG A 11 -3.27 -45.62 27.32
C ARG A 11 -2.00 -44.89 26.89
N VAL A 12 -0.92 -45.65 26.66
CA VAL A 12 0.32 -45.13 26.06
C VAL A 12 -0.01 -44.65 24.64
N ILE A 13 0.11 -43.34 24.41
CA ILE A 13 0.01 -42.76 23.06
C ILE A 13 1.33 -43.06 22.34
N PRO A 14 1.33 -43.75 21.19
CA PRO A 14 2.56 -44.00 20.45
C PRO A 14 3.13 -42.67 19.95
N VAL A 15 4.44 -42.49 20.13
CA VAL A 15 5.21 -41.37 19.59
C VAL A 15 5.01 -41.35 18.07
N LEU A 16 4.44 -40.25 17.55
CA LEU A 16 4.28 -40.02 16.12
C LEU A 16 5.66 -40.10 15.45
N SER A 17 5.77 -40.93 14.41
CA SER A 17 6.96 -41.01 13.55
C SER A 17 7.32 -39.63 12.97
N PRO A 18 8.61 -39.38 12.71
CA PRO A 18 9.06 -38.12 12.12
C PRO A 18 8.34 -37.85 10.81
N VAL A 19 7.84 -36.62 10.67
CA VAL A 19 7.21 -36.12 9.44
C VAL A 19 8.18 -36.34 8.27
N PRO A 20 7.76 -36.96 7.15
CA PRO A 20 8.64 -37.16 6.00
C PRO A 20 9.15 -35.81 5.47
N ASP A 21 10.42 -35.80 5.04
CA ASP A 21 11.12 -34.64 4.53
C ASP A 21 10.23 -33.85 3.55
N THR A 22 10.01 -32.59 3.90
CA THR A 22 9.29 -31.65 3.04
C THR A 22 10.12 -31.51 1.77
N PRO A 23 9.62 -31.88 0.57
CA PRO A 23 10.42 -31.78 -0.64
C PRO A 23 10.86 -30.33 -0.83
N VAL A 24 12.17 -30.13 -0.99
CA VAL A 24 12.77 -28.82 -1.30
C VAL A 24 12.11 -28.33 -2.59
N LEU A 25 11.35 -27.23 -2.49
CA LEU A 25 10.72 -26.62 -3.65
C LEU A 25 11.81 -26.16 -4.61
N SER A 26 11.67 -26.49 -5.89
CA SER A 26 12.58 -25.95 -6.91
C SER A 26 12.54 -24.41 -6.89
N GLU A 27 13.66 -23.77 -7.19
CA GLU A 27 13.76 -22.29 -7.24
C GLU A 27 12.68 -21.66 -8.16
N ARG A 28 12.37 -22.35 -9.27
CA ARG A 28 11.29 -21.97 -10.20
C ARG A 28 9.90 -22.00 -9.55
N LEU A 29 9.60 -23.02 -8.75
CA LEU A 29 8.32 -23.15 -8.04
C LEU A 29 8.22 -22.13 -6.89
N THR A 30 9.34 -21.84 -6.22
CA THR A 30 9.42 -20.80 -5.19
C THR A 30 9.14 -19.41 -5.76
N GLY A 31 9.67 -19.11 -6.96
CA GLY A 31 9.34 -17.88 -7.70
C GLY A 31 7.86 -17.76 -8.02
N LEU A 32 7.27 -18.79 -8.64
CA LEU A 32 5.85 -18.81 -9.02
C LEU A 32 4.90 -18.70 -7.81
N VAL A 33 5.24 -19.34 -6.69
CA VAL A 33 4.48 -19.23 -5.43
C VAL A 33 4.62 -17.82 -4.82
N GLY A 34 5.78 -17.19 -4.96
CA GLY A 34 6.01 -15.81 -4.55
C GLY A 34 5.20 -14.80 -5.38
N ASP A 35 5.09 -15.05 -6.69
CA ASP A 35 4.39 -14.18 -7.65
C ASP A 35 2.88 -14.36 -7.63
N SER A 36 2.38 -15.41 -6.99
CA SER A 36 0.95 -15.71 -6.87
C SER A 36 0.16 -14.63 -6.10
N ARG A 37 0.84 -13.67 -5.44
CA ARG A 37 0.22 -12.56 -4.71
C ARG A 37 1.00 -11.27 -4.96
N SER A 38 0.26 -10.19 -5.20
CA SER A 38 0.87 -8.85 -5.30
C SER A 38 1.69 -8.52 -4.05
N GLU A 39 2.80 -7.80 -4.25
CA GLU A 39 3.69 -7.32 -3.17
C GLU A 39 2.93 -6.53 -2.10
N ARG A 40 1.89 -5.78 -2.50
CA ARG A 40 1.00 -5.09 -1.58
C ARG A 40 0.23 -6.05 -0.67
N THR A 41 -0.28 -7.15 -1.21
CA THR A 41 -0.98 -8.19 -0.44
C THR A 41 -0.02 -8.90 0.52
N ARG A 42 1.22 -9.17 0.09
CA ARG A 42 2.27 -9.77 0.93
C ARG A 42 2.59 -8.89 2.14
N ARG A 43 2.86 -7.59 1.92
CA ARG A 43 3.11 -6.62 3.00
C ARG A 43 1.92 -6.47 3.95
N ALA A 44 0.71 -6.45 3.40
CA ALA A 44 -0.51 -6.36 4.20
C ALA A 44 -0.69 -7.59 5.11
N TYR A 45 -0.50 -8.81 4.58
CA TYR A 45 -0.59 -10.04 5.37
C TYR A 45 0.52 -10.15 6.41
N ALA A 46 1.75 -9.73 6.09
CA ALA A 46 2.85 -9.71 7.06
C ALA A 46 2.56 -8.77 8.24
N ALA A 47 1.96 -7.60 7.97
CA ALA A 47 1.55 -6.69 9.02
C ALA A 47 0.39 -7.25 9.86
N ASP A 48 -0.59 -7.88 9.22
CA ASP A 48 -1.72 -8.51 9.92
C ASP A 48 -1.26 -9.71 10.77
N TRP A 49 -0.30 -10.50 10.29
CA TRP A 49 0.29 -11.62 11.03
C TRP A 49 1.03 -11.17 12.29
N ARG A 50 1.90 -10.15 12.18
CA ARG A 50 2.57 -9.57 13.36
C ARG A 50 1.58 -9.07 14.41
N ARG A 51 0.44 -8.54 13.96
CA ARG A 51 -0.64 -8.08 14.85
C ARG A 51 -1.30 -9.26 15.58
N TRP A 52 -1.52 -10.37 14.90
CA TRP A 52 -2.01 -11.61 15.51
C TRP A 52 -1.01 -12.15 16.54
N GLU A 53 0.27 -12.25 16.19
CA GLU A 53 1.33 -12.70 17.11
C GLU A 53 1.40 -11.83 18.37
N ALA A 54 1.34 -10.51 18.22
CA ALA A 54 1.33 -9.58 19.35
C ALA A 54 0.11 -9.78 20.26
N TRP A 55 -1.07 -10.06 19.68
CA TRP A 55 -2.26 -10.38 20.46
C TRP A 55 -2.13 -11.72 21.19
N CYS A 56 -1.64 -12.76 20.51
CA CYS A 56 -1.39 -14.07 21.13
C CYS A 56 -0.44 -13.96 22.32
N ALA A 57 0.65 -13.19 22.16
CA ALA A 57 1.60 -12.93 23.24
C ALA A 57 0.93 -12.23 24.45
N GLN A 58 0.03 -11.27 24.21
CA GLN A 58 -0.74 -10.61 25.28
C GLN A 58 -1.71 -11.56 25.99
N GLN A 59 -2.27 -12.54 25.27
CA GLN A 59 -3.17 -13.56 25.84
C GLN A 59 -2.41 -14.75 26.45
N GLY A 60 -1.07 -14.81 26.33
CA GLY A 60 -0.29 -15.97 26.76
C GLY A 60 -0.58 -17.24 25.95
N THR A 61 -0.91 -17.11 24.67
CA THR A 61 -1.32 -18.21 23.78
C THR A 61 -0.35 -18.40 22.62
N SER A 62 -0.31 -19.60 22.03
CA SER A 62 0.47 -19.83 20.80
C SER A 62 -0.21 -19.19 19.59
N SER A 63 0.59 -18.54 18.73
CA SER A 63 0.11 -18.00 17.45
C SER A 63 -0.01 -19.06 16.36
N LEU A 64 0.66 -20.21 16.51
CA LEU A 64 0.66 -21.32 15.56
C LEU A 64 0.90 -22.68 16.27
N PRO A 65 0.06 -23.71 16.07
CA PRO A 65 -1.26 -23.66 15.44
C PRO A 65 -2.23 -22.79 16.26
N ALA A 66 -2.98 -21.93 15.59
CA ALA A 66 -4.02 -21.13 16.22
C ALA A 66 -5.27 -21.98 16.46
N ALA A 67 -5.80 -21.98 17.69
CA ALA A 67 -7.08 -22.59 17.94
C ALA A 67 -8.20 -21.72 17.32
N PRO A 68 -9.21 -22.29 16.64
CA PRO A 68 -10.29 -21.51 16.05
C PRO A 68 -11.00 -20.58 17.03
N ILE A 69 -11.17 -21.01 18.29
CA ILE A 69 -11.76 -20.18 19.34
C ILE A 69 -10.93 -18.92 19.63
N GLN A 70 -9.60 -18.99 19.59
CA GLN A 70 -8.72 -17.83 19.80
C GLN A 70 -8.85 -16.83 18.65
N VAL A 71 -8.96 -17.33 17.42
CA VAL A 71 -9.21 -16.48 16.24
C VAL A 71 -10.58 -15.82 16.32
N ALA A 72 -11.60 -16.54 16.81
CA ALA A 72 -12.93 -15.97 17.03
C ALA A 72 -12.94 -14.91 18.13
N GLU A 73 -12.25 -15.12 19.25
CA GLU A 73 -12.08 -14.13 20.32
C GLU A 73 -11.35 -12.88 19.82
N TYR A 74 -10.30 -13.06 19.03
CA TYR A 74 -9.59 -11.96 18.37
C TYR A 74 -10.52 -11.14 17.46
N VAL A 75 -11.31 -11.81 16.61
CA VAL A 75 -12.31 -11.16 15.76
C VAL A 75 -13.37 -10.44 16.60
N ALA A 76 -13.84 -11.06 17.68
CA ALA A 76 -14.84 -10.48 18.58
C ALA A 76 -14.30 -9.22 19.25
N GLN A 77 -13.13 -9.30 19.90
CA GLN A 77 -12.50 -8.18 20.59
C GLN A 77 -12.32 -6.97 19.67
N TYR A 78 -11.71 -7.14 18.50
CA TYR A 78 -11.46 -6.01 17.60
C TYR A 78 -12.69 -5.57 16.79
N GLY A 79 -13.70 -6.43 16.70
CA GLY A 79 -14.99 -6.12 16.08
C GLY A 79 -15.96 -5.38 17.01
N THR A 80 -15.76 -5.43 18.33
CA THR A 80 -16.61 -4.74 19.31
C THR A 80 -15.92 -3.62 20.06
N THR A 81 -14.60 -3.68 20.21
CA THR A 81 -13.84 -2.69 20.99
C THR A 81 -13.23 -1.63 20.08
N VAL A 82 -13.30 -0.37 20.51
CA VAL A 82 -12.66 0.76 19.84
C VAL A 82 -11.24 0.91 20.39
N GLU A 83 -10.23 0.71 19.54
CA GLU A 83 -8.85 0.96 19.93
C GLU A 83 -8.56 2.46 20.11
N HIS A 84 -7.53 2.78 20.89
CA HIS A 84 -7.08 4.16 21.08
C HIS A 84 -6.78 4.84 19.73
N GLY A 85 -7.26 6.08 19.58
CA GLY A 85 -7.13 6.84 18.33
C GLY A 85 -8.13 6.46 17.23
N ARG A 86 -9.13 5.62 17.51
CA ARG A 86 -10.23 5.32 16.58
C ARG A 86 -11.57 5.80 17.12
N SER A 87 -12.49 6.08 16.20
CA SER A 87 -13.87 6.44 16.51
C SER A 87 -14.83 5.25 16.47
N LYS A 88 -14.43 4.13 15.86
CA LYS A 88 -15.24 2.92 15.67
C LYS A 88 -14.37 1.66 15.76
N PRO A 89 -14.96 0.48 16.06
CA PRO A 89 -14.26 -0.80 15.99
C PRO A 89 -13.76 -1.09 14.57
N HIS A 90 -12.91 -2.11 14.42
CA HIS A 90 -12.40 -2.49 13.09
C HIS A 90 -13.52 -2.99 12.19
N ALA A 91 -13.58 -2.47 10.97
CA ALA A 91 -14.55 -2.89 9.97
C ALA A 91 -14.42 -4.39 9.67
N ALA A 92 -15.54 -5.07 9.41
CA ALA A 92 -15.59 -6.51 9.22
C ALA A 92 -14.74 -6.98 8.02
N ALA A 93 -14.62 -6.17 6.97
CA ALA A 93 -13.71 -6.44 5.86
C ALA A 93 -12.23 -6.44 6.29
N THR A 94 -11.86 -5.63 7.28
CA THR A 94 -10.52 -5.63 7.88
C THR A 94 -10.29 -6.91 8.69
N LEU A 95 -11.25 -7.28 9.54
CA LEU A 95 -11.19 -8.51 10.34
C LEU A 95 -11.10 -9.76 9.45
N GLN A 96 -11.88 -9.81 8.37
CA GLN A 96 -11.83 -10.90 7.40
C GLN A 96 -10.45 -11.00 6.72
N ARG A 97 -9.82 -9.85 6.41
CA ARG A 97 -8.46 -9.83 5.87
C ARG A 97 -7.44 -10.35 6.88
N TRP A 98 -7.59 -10.04 8.16
CA TRP A 98 -6.71 -10.57 9.22
C TRP A 98 -6.83 -12.08 9.34
N VAL A 99 -8.05 -12.62 9.35
CA VAL A 99 -8.27 -14.08 9.34
C VAL A 99 -7.64 -14.72 8.10
N ALA A 100 -7.78 -14.10 6.93
CA ALA A 100 -7.15 -14.60 5.70
C ALA A 100 -5.60 -14.61 5.78
N ALA A 101 -4.99 -13.65 6.49
CA ALA A 101 -3.55 -13.65 6.75
C ALA A 101 -3.15 -14.79 7.69
N ILE A 102 -3.92 -15.03 8.76
CA ILE A 102 -3.73 -16.17 9.67
C ILE A 102 -3.83 -17.50 8.90
N ASP A 103 -4.87 -17.66 8.07
CA ASP A 103 -5.04 -18.86 7.23
C ASP A 103 -3.90 -19.02 6.21
N ALA A 104 -3.36 -17.91 5.69
CA ALA A 104 -2.25 -17.96 4.75
C ALA A 104 -0.98 -18.51 5.41
N VAL A 105 -0.70 -18.13 6.66
CA VAL A 105 0.41 -18.69 7.43
C VAL A 105 0.17 -20.15 7.79
N HIS A 106 -1.05 -20.52 8.22
CA HIS A 106 -1.38 -21.93 8.48
C HIS A 106 -1.17 -22.81 7.24
N ARG A 107 -1.65 -22.36 6.07
CA ARG A 107 -1.44 -23.06 4.80
C ARG A 107 0.04 -23.17 4.44
N ALA A 108 0.84 -22.13 4.68
CA ALA A 108 2.29 -22.17 4.46
C ALA A 108 3.00 -23.21 5.35
N HIS A 109 2.49 -23.43 6.57
CA HIS A 109 2.95 -24.46 7.50
C HIS A 109 2.23 -25.81 7.34
N ARG A 110 1.41 -25.99 6.29
CA ARG A 110 0.61 -27.21 6.04
C ARG A 110 -0.35 -27.57 7.18
N LEU A 111 -0.78 -26.56 7.95
CA LEU A 111 -1.75 -26.70 9.02
C LEU A 111 -3.16 -26.36 8.52
N PRO A 112 -4.23 -26.94 9.12
CA PRO A 112 -5.59 -26.56 8.83
C PRO A 112 -5.83 -25.06 9.07
N PRO A 113 -6.41 -24.31 8.13
CA PRO A 113 -6.70 -22.90 8.31
C PRO A 113 -7.87 -22.70 9.30
N PRO A 114 -7.69 -21.95 10.40
CA PRO A 114 -8.72 -21.79 11.42
C PRO A 114 -9.93 -20.98 10.95
N GLY A 115 -9.80 -20.16 9.90
CA GLY A 115 -10.87 -19.32 9.36
C GLY A 115 -12.06 -20.08 8.76
N ALA A 116 -11.88 -21.35 8.41
CA ALA A 116 -12.95 -22.21 7.89
C ALA A 116 -13.90 -22.70 9.01
N ASP A 117 -13.44 -22.71 10.26
CA ASP A 117 -14.21 -23.15 11.41
C ASP A 117 -15.48 -22.31 11.59
N GLU A 118 -16.56 -22.96 12.02
CA GLU A 118 -17.84 -22.32 12.21
C GLU A 118 -17.79 -21.20 13.26
N VAL A 119 -17.00 -21.35 14.32
CA VAL A 119 -16.88 -20.33 15.37
C VAL A 119 -16.30 -19.02 14.83
N VAL A 120 -15.31 -19.11 13.92
CA VAL A 120 -14.68 -17.94 13.29
C VAL A 120 -15.63 -17.31 12.27
N ARG A 121 -16.32 -18.13 11.46
CA ARG A 121 -17.32 -17.64 10.50
C ARG A 121 -18.47 -16.92 11.20
N ASN A 122 -18.92 -17.45 12.34
CA ASN A 122 -19.97 -16.84 13.16
C ASN A 122 -19.51 -15.53 13.80
N ALA A 123 -18.28 -15.46 14.32
CA ALA A 123 -17.70 -14.22 14.85
C ALA A 123 -17.63 -13.13 13.77
N LEU A 124 -17.15 -13.46 12.57
CA LEU A 124 -17.12 -12.53 11.43
C LEU A 124 -18.54 -12.09 11.00
N ALA A 125 -19.51 -13.01 11.00
CA ALA A 125 -20.90 -12.69 10.70
C ALA A 125 -21.54 -11.78 11.76
N GLY A 126 -21.20 -11.98 13.03
CA GLY A 126 -21.62 -11.11 14.13
C GLY A 126 -21.04 -9.70 14.00
N ALA A 127 -19.74 -9.58 13.70
CA ALA A 127 -19.10 -8.30 13.44
C ALA A 127 -19.75 -7.56 12.26
N ARG A 128 -20.02 -8.27 11.15
CA ARG A 128 -20.76 -7.71 9.99
C ARG A 128 -22.14 -7.18 10.38
N ARG A 129 -22.93 -7.96 11.14
CA ARG A 129 -24.29 -7.59 11.54
C ARG A 129 -24.32 -6.37 12.46
N ARG A 130 -23.41 -6.27 13.43
CA ARG A 130 -23.33 -5.10 14.33
C ARG A 130 -22.91 -3.82 13.62
N GLN A 131 -22.16 -3.95 12.52
CA GLN A 131 -21.67 -2.84 11.73
C GLN A 131 -22.60 -2.47 10.57
N ALA A 132 -23.58 -3.32 10.26
CA ALA A 132 -24.63 -3.00 9.30
C ALA A 132 -25.44 -1.81 9.85
N PRO A 133 -25.67 -0.74 9.07
CA PRO A 133 -26.51 0.36 9.51
C PRO A 133 -27.92 -0.16 9.73
N ALA A 134 -28.57 0.35 10.78
CA ALA A 134 -30.01 0.25 10.90
C ALA A 134 -30.65 1.02 9.74
N ARG A 135 -30.99 0.31 8.65
CA ARG A 135 -31.73 0.77 7.47
C ARG A 135 -31.08 1.95 6.71
N GLN A 136 -30.34 1.70 5.62
CA GLN A 136 -30.45 2.48 4.37
C GLN A 136 -29.45 2.06 3.28
N THR A 137 -29.90 2.32 2.06
CA THR A 137 -29.45 2.09 0.68
C THR A 137 -28.05 2.63 0.30
N ALA A 138 -27.20 3.01 1.25
CA ALA A 138 -25.84 3.45 0.98
C ALA A 138 -24.84 2.57 1.73
N MET A 139 -23.91 1.95 0.99
CA MET A 139 -22.81 1.18 1.57
C MET A 139 -22.04 2.07 2.57
N PRO A 140 -21.99 1.71 3.86
CA PRO A 140 -21.30 2.52 4.86
C PRO A 140 -19.82 2.50 4.60
N GLY A 141 -19.22 3.68 4.49
CA GLY A 141 -17.77 3.84 4.38
C GLY A 141 -17.23 4.02 2.97
N GLN A 142 -18.07 4.12 1.94
CA GLN A 142 -17.62 4.64 0.66
C GLN A 142 -17.55 6.17 0.75
N ALA A 143 -16.34 6.72 0.67
CA ALA A 143 -16.17 8.17 0.54
C ALA A 143 -16.96 8.65 -0.68
N GLN A 144 -17.63 9.80 -0.56
CA GLN A 144 -18.25 10.42 -1.72
C GLN A 144 -17.18 10.67 -2.79
N PRO A 145 -17.47 10.42 -4.07
CA PRO A 145 -16.55 10.75 -5.14
C PRO A 145 -16.14 12.23 -5.05
N LEU A 146 -14.85 12.51 -5.21
CA LEU A 146 -14.38 13.89 -5.30
C LEU A 146 -15.09 14.56 -6.48
N SER A 147 -15.73 15.70 -6.24
CA SER A 147 -16.42 16.44 -7.31
C SER A 147 -15.48 17.44 -7.98
N LEU A 148 -15.82 17.89 -9.20
CA LEU A 148 -15.06 18.94 -9.88
C LEU A 148 -15.08 20.28 -9.10
N PRO A 149 -16.20 20.73 -8.50
CA PRO A 149 -16.20 21.87 -7.58
C PRO A 149 -15.22 21.72 -6.40
N ASP A 150 -15.21 20.55 -5.73
CA ASP A 150 -14.30 20.30 -4.62
C ASP A 150 -12.84 20.33 -5.08
N LEU A 151 -12.55 19.73 -6.24
CA LEU A 151 -11.22 19.78 -6.83
C LEU A 151 -10.78 21.23 -7.10
N ARG A 152 -11.67 22.08 -7.64
CA ARG A 152 -11.35 23.51 -7.86
C ARG A 152 -11.01 24.23 -6.56
N LEU A 153 -11.73 23.94 -5.48
CA LEU A 153 -11.42 24.48 -4.15
C LEU A 153 -10.04 24.01 -3.67
N MET A 154 -9.75 22.71 -3.78
CA MET A 154 -8.45 22.15 -3.39
C MET A 154 -7.30 22.77 -4.19
N LEU A 155 -7.45 22.92 -5.50
CA LEU A 155 -6.44 23.51 -6.38
C LEU A 155 -6.19 24.99 -6.04
N THR A 156 -7.26 25.73 -5.77
CA THR A 156 -7.17 27.15 -5.36
C THR A 156 -6.47 27.28 -4.01
N ALA A 157 -6.80 26.42 -3.05
CA ALA A 157 -6.16 26.42 -1.73
C ALA A 157 -4.69 25.97 -1.77
N THR A 158 -4.32 25.13 -2.74
CA THR A 158 -2.95 24.65 -2.94
C THR A 158 -2.07 25.69 -3.63
N ALA A 159 -2.66 26.65 -4.37
CA ALA A 159 -1.92 27.63 -5.16
C ALA A 159 -0.94 28.45 -4.32
N SER A 160 0.32 28.48 -4.75
CA SER A 160 1.37 29.28 -4.13
C SER A 160 2.44 29.61 -5.15
N THR A 161 3.02 30.80 -5.04
CA THR A 161 4.14 31.27 -5.88
C THR A 161 5.41 31.51 -5.07
N THR A 162 5.36 31.33 -3.75
CA THR A 162 6.49 31.61 -2.85
C THR A 162 7.36 30.37 -2.65
N TRP A 163 8.68 30.53 -2.69
CA TRP A 163 9.60 29.43 -2.38
C TRP A 163 9.52 29.05 -0.87
N PRO A 164 9.55 27.75 -0.51
CA PRO A 164 9.52 26.56 -1.36
C PRO A 164 8.09 26.07 -1.73
N ARG A 165 7.05 26.69 -1.16
CA ARG A 165 5.65 26.27 -1.30
C ARG A 165 5.15 26.22 -2.74
N GLY A 166 5.64 27.09 -3.62
CA GLY A 166 5.26 27.10 -5.04
C GLY A 166 5.71 25.85 -5.80
N VAL A 167 6.83 25.23 -5.41
CA VAL A 167 7.27 23.95 -5.98
C VAL A 167 6.32 22.83 -5.57
N ILE A 168 5.98 22.79 -4.28
CA ILE A 168 5.03 21.82 -3.71
C ILE A 168 3.66 21.99 -4.36
N ALA A 169 3.18 23.22 -4.48
CA ALA A 169 1.91 23.55 -5.12
C ALA A 169 1.86 23.08 -6.58
N THR A 170 2.95 23.28 -7.34
CA THR A 170 3.06 22.83 -8.74
C THR A 170 3.00 21.31 -8.85
N ARG A 171 3.73 20.60 -7.98
CA ARG A 171 3.69 19.13 -7.90
C ARG A 171 2.29 18.63 -7.55
N ASP A 172 1.71 19.15 -6.48
CA ASP A 172 0.45 18.66 -5.93
C ASP A 172 -0.71 18.95 -6.90
N THR A 173 -0.68 20.09 -7.59
CA THR A 173 -1.63 20.41 -8.67
C THR A 173 -1.56 19.38 -9.80
N ALA A 174 -0.36 19.01 -10.26
CA ALA A 174 -0.18 18.00 -11.30
C ALA A 174 -0.68 16.62 -10.84
N LEU A 175 -0.38 16.21 -9.61
CA LEU A 175 -0.83 14.93 -9.04
C LEU A 175 -2.35 14.87 -8.87
N LEU A 176 -2.96 15.93 -8.33
CA LEU A 176 -4.41 16.01 -8.13
C LEU A 176 -5.15 15.93 -9.46
N LEU A 177 -4.69 16.67 -10.47
CA LEU A 177 -5.33 16.67 -11.80
C LEU A 177 -5.12 15.38 -12.57
N ALA A 178 -3.91 14.81 -12.56
CA ALA A 178 -3.64 13.51 -13.20
C ALA A 178 -4.42 12.38 -12.53
N GLY A 179 -4.51 12.41 -11.19
CA GLY A 179 -5.30 11.48 -10.41
C GLY A 179 -6.79 11.58 -10.70
N PHE A 180 -7.33 12.79 -10.73
CA PHE A 180 -8.75 13.03 -10.97
C PHE A 180 -9.16 12.70 -12.41
N VAL A 181 -8.50 13.29 -13.40
CA VAL A 181 -8.86 13.11 -14.82
C VAL A 181 -8.58 11.69 -15.29
N GLY A 182 -7.46 11.11 -14.85
CA GLY A 182 -7.16 9.72 -15.15
C GLY A 182 -8.01 8.74 -14.35
N GLY A 183 -8.67 9.16 -13.25
CA GLY A 183 -9.32 8.24 -12.32
C GLY A 183 -8.32 7.23 -11.73
N ARG A 184 -7.13 7.72 -11.33
CA ARG A 184 -6.00 6.88 -10.93
C ARG A 184 -5.89 6.72 -9.44
N ARG A 185 -5.42 5.55 -9.04
CA ARG A 185 -5.21 5.22 -7.63
C ARG A 185 -3.92 5.85 -7.14
N ARG A 186 -3.84 6.14 -5.84
CA ARG A 186 -2.63 6.65 -5.19
C ARG A 186 -1.35 5.87 -5.55
N SER A 187 -1.41 4.54 -5.60
CA SER A 187 -0.21 3.74 -5.95
C SER A 187 0.25 4.00 -7.39
N GLU A 188 -0.69 4.09 -8.34
CA GLU A 188 -0.37 4.39 -9.74
C GLU A 188 0.31 5.76 -9.86
N LEU A 189 -0.18 6.78 -9.12
CA LEU A 189 0.43 8.12 -9.11
C LEU A 189 1.82 8.17 -8.45
N VAL A 190 2.04 7.37 -7.42
CA VAL A 190 3.34 7.33 -6.69
C VAL A 190 4.41 6.60 -7.50
N ASP A 191 4.02 5.57 -8.25
CA ASP A 191 4.93 4.77 -9.06
C ASP A 191 5.23 5.42 -10.42
N ALA A 192 4.45 6.45 -10.81
CA ALA A 192 4.58 7.16 -12.08
C ALA A 192 5.94 7.84 -12.24
N ARG A 193 6.56 7.64 -13.41
CA ARG A 193 7.80 8.28 -13.84
C ARG A 193 7.51 9.25 -14.97
N ILE A 194 8.34 10.29 -15.12
CA ILE A 194 8.21 11.24 -16.23
C ILE A 194 8.27 10.52 -17.59
N ALA A 195 9.09 9.47 -17.70
CA ALA A 195 9.21 8.66 -18.92
C ALA A 195 7.93 7.91 -19.30
N ASP A 196 6.98 7.76 -18.37
CA ASP A 196 5.70 7.09 -18.63
C ASP A 196 4.69 8.02 -19.34
N PHE A 197 5.02 9.31 -19.51
CA PHE A 197 4.18 10.31 -20.14
C PHE A 197 4.73 10.71 -21.51
N SER A 198 3.97 10.49 -22.58
CA SER A 198 4.27 10.99 -23.92
C SER A 198 3.34 12.15 -24.29
N TRP A 199 3.90 13.21 -24.89
CA TRP A 199 3.12 14.34 -25.38
C TRP A 199 2.56 14.06 -26.77
N HIS A 200 1.26 14.28 -26.94
CA HIS A 200 0.56 14.23 -28.21
C HIS A 200 -0.13 15.58 -28.45
N ALA A 201 0.18 16.22 -29.59
CA ALA A 201 -0.20 17.61 -29.85
C ALA A 201 -1.72 17.86 -29.83
N HIS A 202 -2.51 16.86 -30.21
CA HIS A 202 -3.98 16.95 -30.30
C HIS A 202 -4.68 16.33 -29.08
N ASP A 203 -4.08 15.33 -28.45
CA ASP A 203 -4.73 14.50 -27.42
C ASP A 203 -4.22 14.78 -26.00
N GLY A 204 -3.21 15.64 -25.85
CA GLY A 204 -2.58 15.93 -24.57
C GLY A 204 -1.53 14.88 -24.19
N PHE A 205 -1.45 14.52 -22.91
CA PHE A 205 -0.49 13.51 -22.47
C PHE A 205 -1.09 12.11 -22.56
N HIS A 206 -0.34 11.15 -23.06
CA HIS A 206 -0.64 9.72 -22.89
C HIS A 206 0.22 9.20 -21.76
N TRP A 207 -0.42 8.66 -20.74
CA TRP A 207 0.23 8.07 -19.58
C TRP A 207 0.13 6.55 -19.65
N VAL A 208 1.26 5.88 -19.86
CA VAL A 208 1.36 4.42 -19.87
C VAL A 208 1.45 3.91 -18.43
N ILE A 209 0.54 3.01 -18.06
CA ILE A 209 0.52 2.38 -16.75
C ILE A 209 0.85 0.90 -16.96
N PRO A 210 2.03 0.42 -16.54
CA PRO A 210 2.47 -0.94 -16.84
C PRO A 210 1.73 -2.00 -16.02
N VAL A 211 1.33 -1.68 -14.78
CA VAL A 211 0.62 -2.61 -13.88
C VAL A 211 -0.47 -1.85 -13.14
N SER A 212 -1.66 -2.44 -13.04
CA SER A 212 -2.76 -1.86 -12.26
C SER A 212 -3.37 -2.87 -11.32
N LYS A 213 -4.12 -2.42 -10.31
CA LYS A 213 -4.79 -3.34 -9.36
C LYS A 213 -5.71 -4.35 -10.07
N THR A 214 -6.30 -3.96 -11.19
CA THR A 214 -7.24 -4.76 -12.00
C THR A 214 -6.57 -5.50 -13.14
N ASP A 215 -5.29 -5.21 -13.40
CA ASP A 215 -4.47 -5.87 -14.42
C ASP A 215 -3.30 -6.57 -13.72
N GLN A 216 -3.61 -7.72 -13.12
CA GLN A 216 -2.62 -8.54 -12.40
C GLN A 216 -1.66 -9.28 -13.34
N GLU A 217 -2.01 -9.35 -14.63
CA GLU A 217 -1.21 -10.02 -15.67
C GLU A 217 -0.25 -9.04 -16.37
N GLY A 218 -0.38 -7.73 -16.14
CA GLY A 218 0.59 -6.71 -16.56
C GLY A 218 0.51 -6.37 -18.05
N HIS A 219 -0.67 -6.47 -18.66
CA HIS A 219 -0.89 -6.04 -20.04
C HIS A 219 -0.63 -4.53 -20.22
N GLY A 220 -0.77 -3.78 -19.14
CA GLY A 220 -0.66 -2.34 -19.09
C GLY A 220 -1.82 -1.67 -19.81
N HIS A 221 -2.01 -0.38 -19.54
CA HIS A 221 -2.99 0.42 -20.28
C HIS A 221 -2.55 1.87 -20.35
N THR A 222 -2.95 2.52 -21.45
CA THR A 222 -2.67 3.94 -21.67
C THR A 222 -3.87 4.78 -21.24
N VAL A 223 -3.59 5.85 -20.53
CA VAL A 223 -4.57 6.85 -20.09
C VAL A 223 -4.31 8.14 -20.83
N VAL A 224 -5.32 8.64 -21.53
CA VAL A 224 -5.25 9.95 -22.17
C VAL A 224 -5.60 11.03 -21.15
N LEU A 225 -4.72 12.02 -21.02
CA LEU A 225 -4.87 13.21 -20.19
C LEU A 225 -4.99 14.43 -21.10
N PRO A 226 -6.21 14.76 -21.54
CA PRO A 226 -6.42 15.77 -22.56
C PRO A 226 -6.08 17.17 -22.07
N ARG A 227 -5.79 18.05 -23.03
CA ARG A 227 -5.64 19.48 -22.76
C ARG A 227 -7.00 20.08 -22.40
N GLY A 228 -7.12 20.56 -21.17
CA GLY A 228 -8.32 21.24 -20.70
C GLY A 228 -8.45 22.66 -21.24
N GLN A 229 -9.68 23.15 -21.34
CA GLN A 229 -9.98 24.52 -21.78
C GLN A 229 -9.75 25.58 -20.68
N HIS A 230 -9.77 25.18 -19.41
CA HIS A 230 -9.55 26.07 -18.27
C HIS A 230 -8.19 25.84 -17.63
N THR A 231 -7.40 26.91 -17.50
CA THR A 231 -6.02 26.85 -16.99
C THR A 231 -5.91 26.23 -15.60
N LEU A 232 -6.89 26.48 -14.72
CA LEU A 232 -6.92 25.94 -13.35
C LEU A 232 -7.06 24.41 -13.34
N THR A 233 -7.83 23.84 -14.27
CA THR A 233 -8.14 22.41 -14.32
C THR A 233 -7.53 21.70 -15.52
N CYS A 234 -6.58 22.33 -16.22
CA CYS A 234 -5.93 21.75 -17.39
C CYS A 234 -4.82 20.79 -16.93
N THR A 235 -5.10 19.47 -16.92
CA THR A 235 -4.13 18.43 -16.54
C THR A 235 -2.86 18.47 -17.38
N ALA A 236 -3.01 18.59 -18.69
CA ALA A 236 -1.86 18.69 -19.59
C ALA A 236 -0.96 19.89 -19.25
N CYS A 237 -1.56 21.06 -19.01
CA CYS A 237 -0.83 22.26 -18.62
C CYS A 237 -0.11 22.10 -17.27
N ALA A 238 -0.78 21.48 -16.29
CA ALA A 238 -0.20 21.22 -14.97
C ALA A 238 1.00 20.25 -15.04
N LEU A 239 0.87 19.17 -15.81
CA LEU A 239 1.97 18.23 -16.04
C LEU A 239 3.15 18.90 -16.75
N THR A 240 2.90 19.68 -17.80
CA THR A 240 3.97 20.43 -18.50
C THR A 240 4.73 21.33 -17.52
N ARG A 241 4.03 22.12 -16.69
CA ARG A 241 4.67 22.99 -15.70
C ARG A 241 5.53 22.20 -14.71
N TRP A 242 5.03 21.08 -14.21
CA TRP A 242 5.76 20.23 -13.28
C TRP A 242 7.02 19.61 -13.92
N ILE A 243 6.90 19.07 -15.14
CA ILE A 243 8.02 18.47 -15.88
C ILE A 243 9.10 19.52 -16.17
N GLN A 244 8.70 20.71 -16.63
CA GLN A 244 9.63 21.82 -16.87
C GLN A 244 10.33 22.26 -15.59
N LEU A 245 9.60 22.47 -14.49
CA LEU A 245 10.18 22.85 -13.21
C LEU A 245 11.19 21.82 -12.71
N ARG A 246 10.86 20.52 -12.81
CA ARG A 246 11.76 19.41 -12.50
C ARG A 246 13.02 19.41 -13.35
N ALA A 247 12.89 19.62 -14.66
CA ALA A 247 14.02 19.67 -15.57
C ALA A 247 14.96 20.86 -15.24
N THR A 248 14.40 22.04 -14.97
CA THR A 248 15.18 23.23 -14.59
C THR A 248 15.92 23.00 -13.27
N LEU A 249 15.27 22.43 -12.26
CA LEU A 249 15.91 22.14 -10.96
C LEU A 249 17.00 21.07 -11.10
N ALA A 250 16.80 20.06 -11.94
CA ALA A 250 17.81 19.04 -12.22
C ALA A 250 19.03 19.63 -12.94
N ALA A 251 18.81 20.49 -13.94
CA ALA A 251 19.89 21.19 -14.64
C ALA A 251 20.67 22.11 -13.70
N ALA A 252 19.99 22.88 -12.85
CA ALA A 252 20.64 23.75 -11.87
C ALA A 252 21.44 22.97 -10.80
N ALA A 253 20.97 21.77 -10.42
CA ALA A 253 21.72 20.90 -9.50
C ALA A 253 22.97 20.29 -10.16
N ALA A 254 22.92 20.02 -11.47
CA ALA A 254 24.07 19.52 -12.23
C ALA A 254 25.14 20.60 -12.51
N ALA A 255 24.73 21.87 -12.54
CA ALA A 255 25.61 23.03 -12.71
C ALA A 255 25.30 24.10 -11.64
N PRO A 256 25.70 23.87 -10.37
CA PRO A 256 25.39 24.81 -9.30
C PRO A 256 26.04 26.17 -9.58
N PRO A 257 25.32 27.28 -9.39
CA PRO A 257 25.88 28.62 -9.61
C PRO A 257 27.10 28.83 -8.70
N GLY A 258 28.26 29.11 -9.30
CA GLY A 258 29.54 29.30 -8.62
C GLY A 258 30.59 28.20 -8.85
N HIS A 259 30.25 27.07 -9.49
CA HIS A 259 31.22 26.04 -9.90
C HIS A 259 31.51 26.15 -11.40
N ASP A 260 32.06 27.28 -11.80
CA ASP A 260 32.60 27.46 -13.15
C ASP A 260 34.08 27.06 -13.08
N ASP A 261 34.41 25.79 -13.38
CA ASP A 261 35.79 25.27 -13.36
C ASP A 261 36.71 26.07 -14.29
N THR A 262 36.12 26.77 -15.26
CA THR A 262 36.78 27.68 -16.19
C THR A 262 37.41 28.91 -15.49
N PHE A 263 36.87 29.35 -14.35
CA PHE A 263 37.38 30.52 -13.62
C PHE A 263 38.53 30.17 -12.66
N MET A 264 38.60 28.93 -12.16
CA MET A 264 39.69 28.48 -11.27
C MET A 264 40.98 28.13 -12.01
N ALA A 265 40.89 27.74 -13.29
CA ALA A 265 42.07 27.43 -14.11
C ALA A 265 42.86 28.67 -14.56
N GLN A 266 42.24 29.86 -14.57
CA GLN A 266 42.90 31.10 -15.02
C GLN A 266 43.58 31.88 -13.88
N SER A 267 43.24 31.61 -12.61
CA SER A 267 43.81 32.33 -11.46
C SER A 267 45.15 31.77 -10.97
N THR A 268 45.58 30.60 -11.47
CA THR A 268 46.86 29.96 -11.12
C THR A 268 47.97 30.14 -12.17
N GLY A 269 47.70 30.85 -13.27
CA GLY A 269 48.65 30.98 -14.40
C GLY A 269 49.49 32.26 -14.47
N SER A 270 49.27 33.27 -13.62
CA SER A 270 49.87 34.61 -13.80
C SER A 270 50.89 35.02 -12.73
N ALA A 271 51.53 34.05 -12.06
CA ALA A 271 52.57 34.33 -11.07
C ALA A 271 53.87 33.61 -11.40
N GLN A 272 54.53 33.96 -12.51
CA GLN A 272 55.99 33.89 -12.61
C GLN A 272 56.55 34.58 -13.86
N THR A 273 57.58 35.39 -13.60
CA THR A 273 58.59 35.95 -14.51
C THR A 273 58.46 37.44 -14.82
N LEU A 274 58.90 38.27 -13.87
CA LEU A 274 59.56 39.57 -14.13
C LEU A 274 60.54 39.84 -12.97
N VAL A 275 61.71 39.22 -13.05
CA VAL A 275 62.97 39.68 -12.43
C VAL A 275 64.06 39.42 -13.47
N ASP A 276 65.00 40.36 -13.57
CA ASP A 276 66.18 40.45 -14.45
C ASP A 276 65.96 41.14 -15.81
N THR A 277 65.98 42.48 -15.82
CA THR A 277 67.14 43.29 -16.28
C THR A 277 66.92 44.78 -16.04
#